data_AF-A0A3C0GTZ4-F1
#
_entry.id   AF-A0A3C0GTZ4-F1
#
_cell.length_a   1.000
_cell.length_b   1.000
_cell.length_c   1.000
_cell.angle_alpha   90.00
_cell.angle_beta   90.00
_cell.angle_gamma   90.00
#
_symmetry.space_group_name_H-M   'P 1'
#
loop_
_entity.id
_entity.type
_entity.pdbx_description
1 polymer ?
#
loop_
_entity_poly.entity_id
_entity_poly.type
_entity_poly.pdbx_seq_one_letter_code
_entity_poly.pdbx_strand_id
1 'polypeptide(L)' 'MTAQSDTLVRFLLPDAGVRGVHVHLDATWREILSHAVYPPAAAELLGEACVASALFTG' A
#
# COMPACT_ATOMS: atom_id res chain seq x y z
N MET A 1 7.42 18.66 9.27
CA MET A 1 6.27 18.38 8.38
C MET A 1 6.65 17.17 7.52
N THR A 2 6.38 15.96 8.00
CA THR A 2 6.57 14.76 7.18
C THR A 2 5.48 14.79 6.13
N ALA A 3 5.83 15.06 4.87
CA ALA A 3 4.93 14.81 3.77
C ALA A 3 4.50 13.34 3.88
N GLN A 4 3.21 13.11 3.98
CA GLN A 4 2.66 11.77 4.10
C GLN A 4 2.74 11.16 2.70
N SER A 5 3.86 10.46 2.47
CA SER A 5 4.34 10.05 1.15
C SER A 5 4.19 8.54 1.00
N ASP A 6 3.78 8.13 -0.20
CA ASP A 6 3.73 6.72 -0.56
C ASP A 6 5.13 6.12 -0.47
N THR A 7 5.24 4.93 0.12
CA THR A 7 6.53 4.27 0.35
C THR A 7 6.44 2.78 0.04
N LEU A 8 7.46 2.26 -0.64
CA LEU A 8 7.68 0.82 -0.82
C LEU A 8 9.12 0.50 -0.39
N VAL A 9 9.27 -0.34 0.63
CA VAL A 9 10.57 -0.75 1.18
C VAL A 9 10.73 -2.25 1.04
N ARG A 10 11.83 -2.68 0.44
CA ARG A 10 12.24 -4.08 0.43
C ARG A 10 13.17 -4.33 1.61
N PHE A 11 12.99 -5.45 2.29
CA PHE A 11 13.85 -5.84 3.39
C PHE A 11 14.17 -7.33 3.36
N LEU A 12 15.24 -7.68 4.05
CA LEU A 12 15.69 -9.04 4.28
C LEU A 12 15.88 -9.22 5.79
N LEU A 13 15.38 -10.32 6.34
CA LEU A 13 15.74 -10.82 7.66
C LEU A 13 16.75 -11.96 7.46
N PRO A 14 18.06 -11.69 7.54
CA PRO A 14 19.09 -12.65 7.13
C PRO A 14 19.07 -13.92 8.00
N ASP A 15 18.94 -13.75 9.31
CA ASP A 15 18.95 -14.87 10.26
C ASP A 15 17.75 -15.82 10.12
N ALA A 16 16.63 -15.30 9.60
CA ALA A 16 15.43 -16.08 9.33
C ALA A 16 15.33 -16.56 7.87
N GLY A 17 16.20 -16.07 6.97
CA GLY A 17 16.12 -16.35 5.54
C GLY A 17 14.87 -15.78 4.85
N VAL A 18 14.21 -14.78 5.43
CA VAL A 18 12.93 -14.24 4.93
C VAL A 18 13.15 -12.91 4.21
N ARG A 19 12.59 -12.78 3.01
CA ARG A 19 12.47 -11.51 2.29
C ARG A 19 11.06 -10.96 2.43
N GLY A 20 10.94 -9.64 2.53
CA GLY A 20 9.64 -8.99 2.61
C GLY A 20 9.63 -7.64 1.94
N VAL A 21 8.42 -7.15 1.72
CA VAL A 21 8.15 -5.82 1.18
C VAL A 21 7.14 -5.15 2.11
N HIS A 22 7.40 -3.92 2.49
CA HIS A 22 6.48 -3.06 3.21
C HIS A 22 6.00 -1.96 2.29
N VAL A 23 4.68 -1.84 2.13
CA VAL A 23 4.04 -0.83 1.30
C VAL A 23 3.14 0.04 2.18
N HIS A 24 3.25 1.36 1.99
CA HIS A 24 2.36 2.35 2.56
C HIS A 24 1.85 3.25 1.44
N LEU A 25 0.54 3.29 1.25
CA LEU A 25 -0.12 4.15 0.27
C LEU A 25 -1.00 5.15 1.03
N ASP A 26 -0.70 6.42 0.86
CA ASP A 26 -1.37 7.52 1.53
C ASP A 26 -1.83 8.57 0.52
N ALA A 27 -0.91 9.19 -0.23
CA ALA A 27 -1.26 10.13 -1.29
C ALA A 27 -2.02 9.42 -2.42
N THR A 28 -1.52 8.26 -2.87
CA THR A 28 -2.20 7.41 -3.85
C THR A 28 -3.58 6.99 -3.38
N TRP A 29 -3.75 6.64 -2.10
CA TRP A 29 -5.05 6.21 -1.59
C TRP A 29 -6.05 7.36 -1.52
N ARG A 30 -5.63 8.55 -1.07
CA ARG A 30 -6.48 9.75 -1.10
C ARG A 30 -6.91 10.13 -2.52
N GLU A 31 -6.00 9.99 -3.48
CA GLU A 31 -6.33 10.23 -4.88
C GLU A 31 -7.39 9.25 -5.38
N ILE A 32 -7.25 7.95 -5.13
CA ILE A 32 -8.27 6.95 -5.52
C ILE A 32 -9.64 7.27 -4.92
N LEU A 33 -9.68 7.67 -3.64
CA LEU A 33 -10.90 8.07 -2.95
C LEU A 33 -11.50 9.39 -3.44
N SER A 34 -10.73 10.24 -4.14
CA SER A 34 -11.24 11.52 -4.65
C SER A 34 -12.14 11.35 -5.88
N HIS A 35 -12.06 10.20 -6.57
CA HIS A 35 -12.77 9.96 -7.84
C HIS A 35 -14.21 9.52 -7.63
N ALA A 36 -14.57 8.96 -6.46
CA ALA A 36 -15.93 8.53 -6.15
C ALA A 36 -16.16 8.35 -4.66
N VAL A 37 -17.44 8.39 -4.24
CA VAL A 37 -17.84 7.95 -2.90
C VAL A 37 -18.08 6.44 -2.93
N TYR A 38 -17.16 5.70 -2.31
CA TYR A 38 -17.28 4.25 -2.19
C TYR A 38 -18.03 3.85 -0.92
N PRO A 39 -18.93 2.83 -0.97
CA PRO A 39 -19.39 2.16 0.23
C PRO A 39 -18.19 1.62 1.03
N PRO A 40 -18.24 1.60 2.38
CA PRO A 40 -17.10 1.23 3.21
C PRO A 40 -16.43 -0.10 2.83
N ALA A 41 -17.23 -1.14 2.58
CA ALA A 41 -16.72 -2.46 2.19
C ALA A 41 -16.01 -2.45 0.83
N ALA A 42 -16.45 -1.62 -0.11
CA ALA A 42 -15.80 -1.50 -1.41
C ALA A 42 -14.47 -0.71 -1.30
N ALA A 43 -14.42 0.32 -0.45
CA ALA A 43 -13.20 1.07 -0.19
C ALA A 43 -12.13 0.17 0.46
N GLU A 44 -12.51 -0.67 1.42
CA GLU A 44 -11.61 -1.60 2.09
C GLU A 44 -10.97 -2.57 1.08
N LEU A 45 -11.80 -3.29 0.31
CA LEU A 45 -11.32 -4.25 -0.70
C LEU A 45 -10.47 -3.59 -1.78
N LEU A 46 -10.82 -2.38 -2.21
CA LEU A 46 -10.03 -1.63 -3.19
C LEU A 46 -8.65 -1.27 -2.63
N GLY A 47 -8.58 -0.80 -1.39
CA GLY A 47 -7.33 -0.48 -0.71
C GLY A 47 -6.43 -1.72 -0.56
N GLU A 48 -7.00 -2.84 -0.14
CA GLU A 48 -6.30 -4.13 -0.06
C GLU A 48 -5.76 -4.56 -1.43
N ALA A 49 -6.57 -4.49 -2.48
CA ALA A 49 -6.17 -4.86 -3.84
C ALA A 49 -5.05 -3.95 -4.38
N CYS A 50 -5.09 -2.65 -4.09
CA CYS A 50 -4.05 -1.71 -4.48
C CYS A 50 -2.71 -2.04 -3.80
N VAL A 51 -2.72 -2.26 -2.49
CA VAL A 51 -1.51 -2.64 -1.73
C VAL A 51 -0.98 -4.00 -2.18
N ALA A 52 -1.86 -4.99 -2.35
CA ALA A 52 -1.49 -6.32 -2.85
C ALA A 52 -0.84 -6.25 -4.23
N SER A 53 -1.40 -5.45 -5.15
CA SER A 53 -0.81 -5.24 -6.47
C SER A 53 0.60 -4.64 -6.36
N ALA A 54 0.80 -3.61 -5.53
CA ALA A 54 2.11 -3.03 -5.31
C ALA A 54 3.12 -4.04 -4.72
N LEU A 55 2.69 -4.87 -3.76
CA LEU A 55 3.51 -5.94 -3.19
C LEU A 55 4.00 -6.95 -4.24
N PHE A 56 3.19 -7.24 -5.27
CA PHE A 56 3.56 -8.16 -6.35
C PHE A 56 4.50 -7.56 -7.41
N THR A 57 4.66 -6.23 -7.46
CA THR A 57 5.55 -5.56 -8.44
C THR A 57 7.03 -5.59 -8.04
N GLY A 58 7.44 -6.60 -7.27
CA GLY A 58 8.69 -6.58 -6.55
C GLY A 58 9.45 -7.87 -6.39
#